data_AF-R0LB82-F1
#
_entry.id   AF-R0LB82-F1
#
_cell.length_a   1.000
_cell.length_b   1.000
_cell.length_c   1.000
_cell.angle_alpha   90.00
_cell.angle_beta   90.00
_cell.angle_gamma   90.00
#
_symmetry.space_group_name_H-M   'P 1'
#
loop_
_entity.id
_entity.type
_entity.pdbx_description
1 polymer ?
#
loop_
_entity_poly.entity_id
_entity_poly.type
_entity_poly.pdbx_seq_one_letter_code
_entity_poly.pdbx_strand_id
1 'polypeptide(L)'
;MSGEGNVQGRKLQWNNEHLSRLSVDLTPGQIRCSKREVVLRRGAERLATREDGRKLYDYFSSLEGVGGFQDHYDWWARNQFSSRGGKPLWIDPHDPSVHHIFIDDNICLDDTDTIVCPLVFSERGSSSPRCAPTSELYDVCLVRTDLLEAITDEDYFLRCVRRCEENYDRYLARMGSSSPSQQCDAQ
;
A
#
# COMPACT_ATOMS: atom_id res chain seq x y z
N MET A 1 -35.41 28.79 30.36
CA MET A 1 -34.83 28.88 29.00
C MET A 1 -33.72 27.86 28.93
N SER A 2 -33.82 27.04 27.90
CA SER A 2 -33.12 25.81 27.56
C SER A 2 -31.64 25.99 27.22
N GLY A 3 -30.86 24.90 27.32
CA GLY A 3 -29.60 24.81 26.60
C GLY A 3 -28.58 23.75 27.04
N GLU A 4 -28.97 22.51 27.38
CA GLU A 4 -28.00 21.40 27.43
C GLU A 4 -27.84 20.81 26.03
N GLY A 5 -26.64 20.97 25.47
CA GLY A 5 -26.26 20.48 24.15
C GLY A 5 -26.06 18.96 24.16
N ASN A 6 -26.99 18.25 23.53
CA ASN A 6 -26.88 16.82 23.29
C ASN A 6 -25.98 16.57 22.07
N VAL A 7 -24.72 16.17 22.29
CA VAL A 7 -23.84 15.67 21.21
C VAL A 7 -24.02 14.16 21.13
N GLN A 8 -25.06 13.75 20.40
CA GLN A 8 -25.27 12.36 20.04
C GLN A 8 -24.27 12.01 18.93
N GLY A 9 -23.18 11.33 19.29
CA GLY A 9 -22.29 10.71 18.31
C GLY A 9 -23.08 9.75 17.43
N ARG A 10 -23.10 9.98 16.12
CA ARG A 10 -23.69 9.05 15.16
C ARG A 10 -22.83 7.79 15.12
N LYS A 11 -23.26 6.76 15.83
CA LYS A 11 -22.79 5.40 15.63
C LYS A 11 -23.24 4.98 14.24
N LEU A 12 -22.30 4.81 13.31
CA LEU A 12 -22.60 4.24 11.99
C LEU A 12 -23.14 2.82 12.23
N GLN A 13 -24.46 2.64 12.08
CA GLN A 13 -25.07 1.31 12.02
C GLN A 13 -24.80 0.75 10.64
N TRP A 14 -23.86 -0.19 10.56
CA TRP A 14 -23.65 -1.00 9.37
C TRP A 14 -24.73 -2.09 9.34
N ASN A 15 -25.68 -1.96 8.42
CA ASN A 15 -26.67 -3.00 8.17
C ASN A 15 -25.96 -4.20 7.51
N ASN A 16 -25.98 -5.36 8.14
CA ASN A 16 -25.36 -6.61 7.68
C ASN A 16 -25.89 -7.13 6.31
N GLU A 17 -26.91 -6.51 5.74
CA GLU A 17 -27.53 -6.92 4.47
C GLU A 17 -26.75 -6.48 3.22
N HIS A 18 -25.70 -5.66 3.37
CA HIS A 18 -24.84 -5.17 2.28
C HIS A 18 -23.40 -5.71 2.30
N LEU A 19 -23.15 -6.85 2.97
CA LEU A 19 -21.96 -7.63 2.61
C LEU A 19 -22.23 -8.28 1.25
N SER A 20 -22.15 -7.48 0.19
CA SER A 20 -21.97 -7.97 -1.17
C SER A 20 -20.86 -9.01 -1.11
N ARG A 21 -21.17 -10.27 -1.43
CA ARG A 21 -20.19 -11.36 -1.39
C ARG A 21 -19.04 -10.95 -2.30
N LEU A 22 -17.92 -10.51 -1.72
CA LEU A 22 -16.72 -10.15 -2.47
C LEU A 22 -16.35 -11.35 -3.34
N SER A 23 -16.15 -11.13 -4.63
CA SER A 23 -15.71 -12.19 -5.54
C SER A 23 -14.37 -12.73 -5.04
N VAL A 24 -14.28 -14.05 -4.89
CA VAL A 24 -13.02 -14.72 -4.53
C VAL A 24 -12.48 -15.37 -5.78
N ASP A 25 -11.31 -14.92 -6.24
CA ASP A 25 -10.59 -15.57 -7.32
C ASP A 25 -9.65 -16.63 -6.75
N LEU A 26 -10.02 -17.89 -7.01
CA LEU A 26 -9.34 -19.08 -6.52
C LEU A 26 -8.05 -19.41 -7.29
N THR A 27 -7.71 -18.65 -8.33
CA THR A 27 -6.46 -18.82 -9.07
C THR A 27 -5.34 -18.11 -8.31
N PRO A 28 -4.39 -18.85 -7.70
CA PRO A 28 -3.28 -18.21 -6.99
C PRO A 28 -2.36 -17.52 -8.00
N GLY A 29 -2.01 -16.27 -7.71
CA GLY A 29 -0.91 -15.59 -8.36
C GLY A 29 0.43 -15.92 -7.70
N GLN A 30 1.51 -15.52 -8.36
CA GLN A 30 2.87 -15.68 -7.85
C GLN A 30 3.71 -14.45 -8.21
N ILE A 31 4.45 -13.94 -7.23
CA ILE A 31 5.39 -12.82 -7.41
C ILE A 31 6.80 -13.38 -7.30
N ARG A 32 7.67 -13.11 -8.28
CA ARG A 32 9.07 -13.53 -8.29
C ARG A 32 9.98 -12.36 -8.57
N CYS A 33 10.67 -11.91 -7.53
CA CYS A 33 11.71 -10.89 -7.58
C CYS A 33 13.06 -11.42 -8.06
N SER A 34 13.82 -10.56 -8.73
CA SER A 34 15.20 -10.78 -9.12
C SER A 34 15.96 -9.44 -9.07
N LYS A 35 17.27 -9.46 -9.33
CA LYS A 35 18.07 -8.21 -9.43
C LYS A 35 17.66 -7.33 -10.62
N ARG A 36 16.93 -7.88 -11.61
CA ARG A 36 16.61 -7.19 -12.87
C ARG A 36 15.16 -6.72 -12.93
N GLU A 37 14.25 -7.50 -12.34
CA GLU A 37 12.81 -7.28 -12.48
C GLU A 37 12.04 -8.06 -11.42
N VAL A 38 10.79 -7.64 -11.23
CA VAL A 38 9.75 -8.42 -10.56
C VAL A 38 8.83 -9.00 -11.63
N VAL A 39 8.53 -10.29 -11.52
CA VAL A 39 7.63 -11.01 -12.43
C VAL A 39 6.39 -11.45 -11.65
N LEU A 40 5.21 -11.10 -12.16
CA LEU A 40 3.92 -11.57 -11.68
C LEU A 40 3.37 -12.62 -12.65
N ARG A 41 2.82 -13.71 -12.12
CA ARG A 41 2.09 -14.74 -12.88
C ARG A 41 0.75 -15.03 -12.22
N ARG A 42 -0.32 -15.15 -13.00
CA ARG A 42 -1.62 -15.66 -12.54
C ARG A 42 -2.35 -16.29 -13.71
N GLY A 43 -2.69 -17.58 -13.62
CA GLY A 43 -3.25 -18.31 -14.76
C GLY A 43 -2.35 -18.20 -16.00
N ALA A 44 -2.89 -17.67 -17.10
CA ALA A 44 -2.15 -17.42 -18.34
C ALA A 44 -1.41 -16.06 -18.36
N GLU A 45 -1.69 -15.17 -17.42
CA GLU A 45 -1.10 -13.83 -17.38
C GLU A 45 0.34 -13.87 -16.86
N ARG A 46 1.20 -13.09 -17.50
CA ARG A 46 2.59 -12.88 -17.08
C ARG A 46 2.99 -11.43 -17.32
N LEU A 47 3.24 -10.71 -16.23
CA LEU A 47 3.70 -9.33 -16.25
C LEU A 47 5.11 -9.23 -15.67
N ALA A 48 5.90 -8.27 -16.14
CA ALA A 48 7.24 -8.06 -15.63
C ALA A 48 7.63 -6.58 -15.68
N THR A 49 8.36 -6.13 -14.66
CA THR A 49 8.72 -4.70 -14.49
C THR A 49 9.89 -4.23 -15.36
N ARG A 50 10.58 -5.13 -16.06
CA ARG A 50 11.81 -4.78 -16.80
C ARG A 50 11.61 -3.71 -17.87
N GLU A 51 10.49 -3.78 -18.58
CA GLU A 51 10.16 -2.85 -19.66
C GLU A 51 9.38 -1.65 -19.15
N ASP A 52 8.58 -1.86 -18.11
CA ASP A 52 7.68 -0.88 -17.54
C ASP A 52 7.37 -1.27 -16.09
N GLY A 53 7.91 -0.50 -15.14
CA GLY A 53 7.71 -0.73 -13.72
C GLY A 53 6.28 -0.45 -13.26
N ARG A 54 5.45 0.18 -14.10
CA ARG A 54 4.05 0.49 -13.81
C ARG A 54 3.09 -0.65 -14.08
N LYS A 55 3.43 -1.60 -14.96
CA LYS A 55 2.55 -2.74 -15.31
C LYS A 55 1.99 -3.48 -14.10
N LEU A 56 2.78 -3.66 -13.04
CA LEU A 56 2.32 -4.34 -11.83
C LEU A 56 1.44 -3.44 -10.96
N TYR A 57 1.71 -2.13 -10.91
CA TYR A 57 0.82 -1.16 -10.28
C TYR A 57 -0.55 -1.18 -10.96
N ASP A 58 -0.60 -1.00 -12.29
CA ASP A 58 -1.87 -0.96 -13.04
C ASP A 58 -2.64 -2.27 -12.89
N TYR A 59 -1.94 -3.41 -12.90
CA TYR A 59 -2.54 -4.71 -12.66
C TYR A 59 -3.19 -4.81 -11.28
N PHE A 60 -2.46 -4.52 -10.20
CA PHE A 60 -3.02 -4.59 -8.85
C PHE A 60 -4.16 -3.58 -8.63
N SER A 61 -4.03 -2.38 -9.17
CA SER A 61 -5.07 -1.33 -9.11
C SER A 61 -6.36 -1.73 -9.85
N SER A 62 -6.29 -2.65 -10.82
CA SER A 62 -7.46 -3.14 -11.56
C SER A 62 -8.19 -4.32 -10.89
N LEU A 63 -7.63 -4.90 -9.83
CA LEU A 63 -8.22 -6.06 -9.18
C LEU A 63 -9.37 -5.63 -8.24
N GLU A 64 -10.45 -6.40 -8.25
CA GLU A 64 -11.57 -6.28 -7.32
C GLU A 64 -11.81 -7.61 -6.59
N GLY A 65 -12.28 -7.52 -5.35
CA GLY A 65 -12.56 -8.69 -4.51
C GLY A 65 -11.32 -9.25 -3.81
N VAL A 66 -11.28 -10.58 -3.64
CA VAL A 66 -10.24 -11.28 -2.88
C VAL A 66 -9.45 -12.21 -3.79
N GLY A 67 -8.13 -12.12 -3.72
CA GLY A 67 -7.22 -12.98 -4.47
C GLY A 67 -5.94 -13.27 -3.68
N GLY A 68 -5.36 -14.45 -3.90
CA GLY A 68 -4.11 -14.86 -3.26
C GLY A 68 -2.92 -14.71 -4.18
N PHE A 69 -1.81 -14.19 -3.66
CA PHE A 69 -0.51 -14.19 -4.33
C PHE A 69 0.53 -14.84 -3.44
N GLN A 70 1.27 -15.81 -3.98
CA GLN A 70 2.44 -16.35 -3.30
C GLN A 70 3.59 -15.35 -3.41
N ASP A 71 4.15 -14.96 -2.25
CA ASP A 71 5.33 -14.12 -2.17
C ASP A 71 6.62 -14.85 -2.60
N HIS A 72 7.74 -14.12 -2.59
CA HIS A 72 9.06 -14.68 -2.91
C HIS A 72 9.93 -14.77 -1.64
N TYR A 73 9.50 -15.54 -0.64
CA TYR A 73 10.22 -15.70 0.63
C TYR A 73 11.72 -15.98 0.47
N ASP A 74 12.11 -16.92 -0.40
CA ASP A 74 13.52 -17.24 -0.68
C ASP A 74 14.34 -16.03 -1.13
N TRP A 75 13.72 -15.09 -1.87
CA TRP A 75 14.38 -13.86 -2.26
C TRP A 75 14.55 -12.91 -1.08
N TRP A 76 13.52 -12.77 -0.25
CA TRP A 76 13.61 -11.96 0.97
C TRP A 76 14.70 -12.48 1.91
N ALA A 77 14.75 -13.80 2.16
CA ALA A 77 15.78 -14.44 2.97
C ALA A 77 17.20 -14.24 2.40
N ARG A 78 17.41 -14.40 1.09
CA ARG A 78 18.72 -14.15 0.45
C ARG A 78 19.16 -12.69 0.51
N ASN A 79 18.23 -11.76 0.73
CA ASN A 79 18.49 -10.34 0.93
C ASN A 79 18.38 -9.96 2.43
N GLN A 80 18.68 -10.93 3.31
CA GLN A 80 18.84 -10.73 4.75
C GLN A 80 17.59 -10.17 5.44
N PHE A 81 16.40 -10.53 4.94
CA PHE A 81 15.12 -10.05 5.47
C PHE A 81 14.93 -8.52 5.45
N SER A 82 15.76 -7.81 4.69
CA SER A 82 15.68 -6.36 4.53
C SER A 82 14.62 -5.93 3.52
N SER A 83 14.28 -4.64 3.56
CA SER A 83 13.36 -4.01 2.59
C SER A 83 13.79 -4.26 1.13
N ARG A 84 15.09 -4.37 0.85
CA ARG A 84 15.60 -4.65 -0.51
C ARG A 84 15.17 -6.01 -1.06
N GLY A 85 14.90 -6.96 -0.16
CA GLY A 85 14.34 -8.27 -0.47
C GLY A 85 12.83 -8.36 -0.30
N GLY A 86 12.20 -7.31 0.24
CA GLY A 86 10.81 -7.33 0.66
C GLY A 86 9.83 -7.53 -0.49
N LYS A 87 8.59 -7.85 -0.13
CA LYS A 87 7.43 -7.86 -1.01
C LYS A 87 7.29 -6.47 -1.64
N PRO A 88 7.37 -6.33 -2.97
CA PRO A 88 7.27 -5.04 -3.62
C PRO A 88 5.84 -4.50 -3.51
N LEU A 89 5.72 -3.22 -3.15
CA LEU A 89 4.46 -2.48 -3.07
C LEU A 89 4.58 -1.19 -3.88
N TRP A 90 3.78 -1.05 -4.94
CA TRP A 90 3.79 0.15 -5.78
C TRP A 90 2.75 1.16 -5.32
N ILE A 91 3.15 2.42 -5.23
CA ILE A 91 2.32 3.53 -4.80
C ILE A 91 2.48 4.67 -5.81
N ASP A 92 1.36 5.16 -6.35
CA ASP A 92 1.34 6.37 -7.18
C ASP A 92 0.56 7.49 -6.49
N PRO A 93 1.24 8.49 -5.90
CA PRO A 93 0.60 9.65 -5.30
C PRO A 93 -0.17 10.54 -6.31
N HIS A 94 -0.01 10.33 -7.62
CA HIS A 94 -0.68 11.11 -8.65
C HIS A 94 -1.97 10.46 -9.18
N ASP A 95 -2.28 9.25 -8.73
CA ASP A 95 -3.53 8.56 -9.01
C ASP A 95 -4.50 8.76 -7.83
N PRO A 96 -5.51 9.64 -7.97
CA PRO A 96 -6.45 9.90 -6.88
C PRO A 96 -7.46 8.77 -6.66
N SER A 97 -7.48 7.74 -7.52
CA SER A 97 -8.46 6.65 -7.46
C SER A 97 -7.99 5.43 -6.66
N VAL A 98 -6.72 5.38 -6.27
CA VAL A 98 -6.10 4.20 -5.67
C VAL A 98 -5.31 4.57 -4.42
N HIS A 99 -5.56 3.84 -3.33
CA HIS A 99 -4.75 3.86 -2.13
C HIS A 99 -4.35 2.43 -1.74
N HIS A 100 -3.14 2.02 -2.13
CA HIS A 100 -2.61 0.71 -1.76
C HIS A 100 -2.20 0.71 -0.28
N ILE A 101 -2.79 -0.18 0.51
CA ILE A 101 -2.48 -0.39 1.94
C ILE A 101 -1.93 -1.80 2.14
N PHE A 102 -0.79 -1.90 2.81
CA PHE A 102 -0.10 -3.15 3.12
C PHE A 102 -0.04 -3.36 4.63
N ILE A 103 -0.60 -4.47 5.09
CA ILE A 103 -0.74 -4.80 6.52
C ILE A 103 -0.06 -6.15 6.78
N ASP A 104 0.92 -6.16 7.67
CA ASP A 104 1.72 -7.36 8.00
C ASP A 104 2.43 -7.12 9.36
N ASP A 105 2.63 -8.15 10.18
CA ASP A 105 3.26 -8.04 11.50
C ASP A 105 4.79 -7.90 11.43
N ASN A 106 5.40 -8.27 10.29
CA ASN A 106 6.82 -8.15 10.00
C ASN A 106 7.23 -6.79 9.38
N ILE A 107 6.37 -5.77 9.45
CA ILE A 107 6.76 -4.40 9.05
C ILE A 107 7.57 -3.75 10.18
N CYS A 108 8.79 -3.33 9.87
CA CYS A 108 9.65 -2.54 10.76
C CYS A 108 9.96 -1.17 10.15
N LEU A 109 10.06 -0.14 10.98
CA LEU A 109 10.50 1.20 10.55
C LEU A 109 11.97 1.23 10.12
N ASP A 110 12.74 0.25 10.57
CA ASP A 110 14.11 0.00 10.13
C ASP A 110 14.07 -0.87 8.87
N ASP A 111 14.59 -0.34 7.75
CA ASP A 111 14.62 -1.04 6.47
C ASP A 111 15.56 -2.25 6.44
N THR A 112 16.35 -2.48 7.49
CA THR A 112 17.25 -3.64 7.59
C THR A 112 16.54 -4.95 7.92
N ASP A 113 15.33 -4.92 8.50
CA ASP A 113 14.55 -6.10 8.88
C ASP A 113 13.05 -5.85 8.73
N THR A 114 12.58 -5.83 7.48
CA THR A 114 11.19 -5.52 7.15
C THR A 114 10.74 -6.28 5.91
N ILE A 115 9.49 -6.76 5.93
CA ILE A 115 8.92 -7.62 4.89
C ILE A 115 8.60 -6.88 3.58
N VAL A 116 8.54 -5.56 3.57
CA VAL A 116 8.03 -4.76 2.46
C VAL A 116 9.12 -3.94 1.76
N CYS A 117 9.01 -3.84 0.44
CA CYS A 117 9.81 -2.96 -0.41
C CYS A 117 8.89 -1.88 -1.03
N PRO A 118 8.77 -0.69 -0.41
CA PRO A 118 7.88 0.34 -0.91
C PRO A 118 8.48 1.04 -2.14
N LEU A 119 7.69 1.14 -3.21
CA LEU A 119 8.07 1.68 -4.51
C LEU A 119 7.13 2.84 -4.88
N VAL A 120 7.62 4.08 -4.85
CA VAL A 120 6.81 5.29 -5.05
C VAL A 120 7.11 5.94 -6.41
N PHE A 121 6.07 6.22 -7.20
CA PHE A 121 6.22 6.99 -8.44
C PHE A 121 6.35 8.48 -8.15
N SER A 122 7.42 9.10 -8.65
CA SER A 122 7.71 10.52 -8.41
C SER A 122 6.97 11.49 -9.31
N GLU A 123 6.47 11.02 -10.46
CA GLU A 123 5.83 11.87 -11.47
C GLU A 123 4.61 11.16 -12.07
N ARG A 124 3.63 11.95 -12.53
CA ARG A 124 2.42 11.44 -13.17
C ARG A 124 2.78 10.61 -14.41
N GLY A 125 2.34 9.35 -14.42
CA GLY A 125 2.58 8.43 -15.55
C GLY A 125 4.01 7.90 -15.64
N SER A 126 4.85 8.11 -14.62
CA SER A 126 6.18 7.50 -14.58
C SER A 126 6.10 5.97 -14.59
N SER A 127 7.01 5.34 -15.32
CA SER A 127 7.24 3.89 -15.33
C SER A 127 8.29 3.43 -14.31
N SER A 128 8.94 4.37 -13.62
CA SER A 128 10.12 4.12 -12.79
C SER A 128 9.87 4.63 -11.37
N PRO A 129 9.48 3.75 -10.43
CA PRO A 129 9.33 4.13 -9.04
C PRO A 129 10.69 4.19 -8.34
N ARG A 130 10.80 5.04 -7.32
CA ARG A 130 11.92 5.02 -6.36
C ARG A 130 11.61 4.07 -5.21
N CYS A 131 12.63 3.46 -4.63
CA CYS A 131 12.47 2.82 -3.32
C CYS A 131 12.27 3.91 -2.26
N ALA A 132 11.23 3.81 -1.46
CA ALA A 132 10.98 4.70 -0.33
C ALA A 132 11.33 3.98 0.99
N PRO A 133 11.85 4.70 2.00
CA PRO A 133 12.00 4.14 3.33
C PRO A 133 10.66 3.69 3.90
N THR A 134 10.63 2.60 4.67
CA THR A 134 9.40 2.12 5.32
C THR A 134 8.79 3.20 6.22
N SER A 135 9.62 3.99 6.89
CA SER A 135 9.20 5.10 7.75
C SER A 135 8.48 6.23 7.02
N GLU A 136 8.72 6.43 5.71
CA GLU A 136 8.01 7.44 4.92
C GLU A 136 6.52 7.13 4.81
N LEU A 137 6.18 5.84 4.75
CA LEU A 137 4.85 5.34 4.42
C LEU A 137 4.15 4.64 5.60
N TYR A 138 4.78 4.62 6.77
CA TYR A 138 4.21 4.05 7.98
C TYR A 138 2.97 4.83 8.42
N ASP A 139 1.89 4.10 8.74
CA ASP A 139 0.53 4.62 8.97
C ASP A 139 -0.06 5.41 7.80
N VAL A 140 0.58 5.41 6.62
CA VAL A 140 0.08 6.02 5.38
C VAL A 140 -0.35 4.93 4.41
N CYS A 141 0.59 4.07 3.99
CA CYS A 141 0.35 2.89 3.16
C CYS A 141 0.76 1.59 3.86
N LEU A 142 1.49 1.67 4.98
CA LEU A 142 2.08 0.52 5.66
C LEU A 142 1.58 0.47 7.10
N VAL A 143 1.08 -0.70 7.53
CA VAL A 143 0.59 -0.91 8.89
C VAL A 143 1.24 -2.14 9.48
N ARG A 144 1.98 -1.97 10.57
CA ARG A 144 2.40 -3.11 11.37
C ARG A 144 1.21 -3.62 12.18
N THR A 145 0.92 -4.91 12.05
CA THR A 145 -0.17 -5.54 12.80
C THR A 145 0.22 -5.73 14.27
N ASP A 146 -0.63 -5.25 15.18
CA ASP A 146 -0.65 -5.69 16.58
C ASP A 146 -1.51 -6.95 16.65
N LEU A 147 -0.86 -8.10 16.77
CA LEU A 147 -1.54 -9.40 16.75
C LEU A 147 -2.51 -9.59 17.92
N LEU A 148 -2.26 -8.97 19.09
CA LEU A 148 -3.13 -9.10 20.25
C LEU A 148 -4.37 -8.21 20.10
N GLU A 149 -4.19 -6.99 19.60
CA GLU A 149 -5.32 -6.11 19.30
C GLU A 149 -6.17 -6.69 18.16
N ALA A 150 -5.54 -7.20 17.10
CA ALA A 150 -6.23 -7.76 15.94
C ALA A 150 -7.12 -8.98 16.25
N ILE A 151 -6.80 -9.76 17.28
CA ILE A 151 -7.65 -10.89 17.72
C ILE A 151 -8.71 -10.49 18.74
N THR A 152 -8.55 -9.35 19.42
CA THR A 152 -9.49 -8.90 20.48
C THR A 152 -10.49 -7.86 19.99
N ASP A 153 -10.17 -7.17 18.90
CA ASP A 153 -10.98 -6.08 18.37
C ASP A 153 -11.41 -6.36 16.93
N GLU A 154 -12.71 -6.62 16.76
CA GLU A 154 -13.32 -6.92 15.45
C GLU A 154 -13.16 -5.77 14.44
N ASP A 155 -13.01 -4.53 14.91
CA ASP A 155 -12.86 -3.33 14.08
C ASP A 155 -11.38 -2.96 13.81
N TYR A 156 -10.42 -3.78 14.26
CA TYR A 156 -8.99 -3.47 14.18
C TYR A 156 -8.54 -3.03 12.79
N PHE A 157 -8.74 -3.88 11.78
CA PHE A 157 -8.33 -3.57 10.40
C PHE A 157 -9.11 -2.41 9.80
N LEU A 158 -10.37 -2.21 10.20
CA LEU A 158 -11.16 -1.05 9.77
C LEU A 158 -10.56 0.25 10.33
N ARG A 159 -10.07 0.25 11.57
CA ARG A 159 -9.34 1.40 12.13
C ARG A 159 -8.01 1.62 11.43
N CYS A 160 -7.28 0.55 11.10
CA CYS A 160 -6.04 0.65 10.34
C CYS A 160 -6.26 1.36 9.00
N VAL A 161 -7.27 0.93 8.24
CA VAL A 161 -7.63 1.54 6.95
C VAL A 161 -8.01 3.01 7.12
N ARG A 162 -8.92 3.34 8.05
CA ARG A 162 -9.30 4.74 8.32
C ARG A 162 -8.10 5.63 8.65
N ARG A 163 -7.20 5.16 9.51
CA ARG A 163 -5.97 5.90 9.86
C ARG A 163 -5.09 6.12 8.63
N CYS A 164 -4.92 5.11 7.78
CA CYS A 164 -4.19 5.23 6.53
C CYS A 164 -4.82 6.31 5.64
N GLU A 165 -6.14 6.25 5.41
CA GLU A 165 -6.87 7.22 4.56
C GLU A 165 -6.68 8.66 5.08
N GLU A 166 -6.89 8.89 6.39
CA GLU A 166 -6.72 10.21 7.02
C GLU A 166 -5.28 10.75 6.93
N ASN A 167 -4.28 9.87 6.95
CA ASN A 167 -2.87 10.22 6.82
C ASN A 167 -2.47 10.40 5.34
N TYR A 168 -3.14 9.72 4.41
CA TYR A 168 -2.84 9.78 2.99
C TYR A 168 -3.14 11.15 2.41
N ASP A 169 -4.25 11.78 2.78
CA ASP A 169 -4.55 13.17 2.37
C ASP A 169 -3.41 14.15 2.73
N ARG A 170 -2.85 13.99 3.94
CA ARG A 170 -1.72 14.80 4.40
C ARG A 170 -0.43 14.47 3.66
N TYR A 171 -0.21 13.21 3.32
CA TYR A 171 0.91 12.77 2.50
C TYR A 171 0.83 13.38 1.08
N LEU A 172 -0.33 13.29 0.42
CA LEU A 172 -0.56 13.85 -0.91
C LEU A 172 -0.34 15.37 -0.94
N ALA A 173 -0.82 16.11 0.06
CA ALA A 173 -0.63 17.56 0.14
C ALA A 173 0.86 17.96 0.21
N ARG A 174 1.69 17.18 0.91
CA ARG A 174 3.16 17.40 0.99
C ARG A 174 3.84 17.13 -0.34
N MET A 175 3.44 16.06 -1.03
CA MET A 175 3.95 15.69 -2.36
C MET A 175 3.56 16.73 -3.43
N GLY A 176 2.35 17.28 -3.37
CA GLY A 176 1.92 18.35 -4.28
C GLY A 176 2.66 19.68 -4.06
N SER A 177 3.14 19.92 -2.84
CA SER A 177 3.87 21.15 -2.47
C SER A 177 5.36 21.13 -2.84
N SER A 178 5.90 20.00 -3.34
CA SER A 178 7.33 19.83 -3.62
C SER A 178 7.75 20.11 -5.08
N SER A 179 6.89 20.73 -5.89
CA SER A 179 7.26 21.18 -7.25
C SER A 179 8.18 22.42 -7.17
N PRO A 180 9.42 22.40 -7.69
CA PRO A 180 10.35 23.50 -7.49
C PRO A 180 10.06 24.67 -8.43
N SER A 181 9.66 25.81 -7.87
CA SER A 181 10.03 27.10 -8.42
C SER A 181 11.52 27.35 -8.12
N GLN A 182 12.41 26.87 -8.98
CA GLN A 182 13.76 27.42 -9.07
C GLN A 182 13.78 28.49 -10.17
N GLN A 183 13.59 29.71 -9.72
CA GLN A 183 13.98 30.92 -10.42
C GLN A 183 15.51 30.90 -10.53
N CYS A 184 16.04 30.65 -11.73
CA CYS A 184 17.42 30.97 -12.03
C CYS A 184 17.49 32.48 -12.26
N ASP A 185 17.98 33.20 -11.26
CA ASP A 185 18.49 34.55 -11.46
C ASP A 185 19.69 34.47 -12.42
N ALA A 186 19.49 34.99 -13.63
CA ALA A 186 20.57 35.32 -14.54
C ALA A 186 21.09 36.72 -14.19
N GLN A 187 22.42 36.83 -14.28
CA GLN A 187 23.27 37.98 -13.96
C GLN A 187 22.83 39.32 -14.56
#